data_AF-A0A941YZN8-F1
#
_entry.id   AF-A0A941YZN8-F1
#
_cell.length_a   1.000
_cell.length_b   1.000
_cell.length_c   1.000
_cell.angle_alpha   90.00
_cell.angle_beta   90.00
_cell.angle_gamma   90.00
#
_symmetry.space_group_name_H-M   'P 1'
#
loop_
_entity.id
_entity.type
_entity.pdbx_description
1 polymer ?
#
loop_
_entity_poly.entity_id
_entity_poly.type
_entity_poly.pdbx_seq_one_letter_code
_entity_poly.pdbx_strand_id
1 'polypeptide(L)'
;MRCIVHFSGKTMAPLKLIVSAAAVLLVSAAHAGLTSKAFSAHYAYPDLTTIYGSASATPSTFVVGPGVETHFKVEGVTDISADFSDTSLTLVLTTQLGAPTWNDTSFNGPVFDRIAGGPLDIVSATIDSATTMGGFDASRVSFGADRIAINWHGLSYVDGTRVVVHFTSAVPEPSTWALAALGGLAFLGAHRSARGRPRRPPPALAA
;
A
#
# COMPACT_ATOMS: atom_id res chain seq x y z
N MET A 1 19.59 59.73 -58.72
CA MET A 1 20.82 59.16 -58.15
C MET A 1 20.65 57.65 -58.06
N ARG A 2 21.52 56.90 -58.73
CA ARG A 2 21.58 55.42 -58.67
C ARG A 2 22.24 55.01 -57.35
N CYS A 3 21.71 54.01 -56.67
CA CYS A 3 22.50 53.18 -55.76
C CYS A 3 22.03 51.74 -55.85
N ILE A 4 22.94 50.88 -56.33
CA ILE A 4 22.87 49.42 -56.34
C ILE A 4 23.70 48.97 -55.15
N VAL A 5 23.17 48.14 -54.25
CA VAL A 5 23.96 47.25 -53.38
C VAL A 5 23.11 46.01 -53.08
N HIS A 6 23.25 44.94 -53.87
CA HIS A 6 24.06 43.73 -53.61
C HIS A 6 23.56 42.85 -52.44
N PHE A 7 22.97 41.70 -52.80
CA PHE A 7 22.65 40.58 -51.90
C PHE A 7 23.93 39.87 -51.44
N SER A 8 23.99 39.45 -50.17
CA SER A 8 24.90 38.39 -49.74
C SER A 8 24.23 37.53 -48.67
N GLY A 9 23.82 36.32 -49.07
CA GLY A 9 23.27 35.32 -48.17
C GLY A 9 24.34 34.75 -47.26
N LYS A 10 24.13 34.85 -45.94
CA LYS A 10 24.89 34.06 -44.97
C LYS A 10 24.11 32.80 -44.61
N THR A 11 24.70 31.69 -45.03
CA THR A 11 24.38 30.31 -44.71
C THR A 11 24.26 30.11 -43.19
N MET A 12 23.17 29.47 -42.78
CA MET A 12 22.89 29.08 -41.40
C MET A 12 23.87 27.99 -40.95
N ALA A 13 24.58 28.21 -39.85
CA ALA A 13 25.31 27.17 -39.14
C ALA A 13 24.33 26.41 -38.20
N PRO A 14 24.32 25.07 -38.18
CA PRO A 14 23.47 24.31 -37.26
C PRO A 14 24.09 24.34 -35.85
N LEU A 15 23.48 25.11 -34.95
CA LEU A 15 23.86 25.12 -33.54
C LEU A 15 23.32 23.87 -32.85
N LYS A 16 24.24 23.13 -32.24
CA LYS A 16 24.10 21.79 -31.69
C LYS A 16 22.96 21.69 -30.67
N LEU A 17 22.06 20.74 -30.90
CA LEU A 17 21.05 20.28 -29.95
C LEU A 17 21.77 19.59 -28.77
N ILE A 18 21.92 20.28 -27.64
CA ILE A 18 22.32 19.66 -26.38
C ILE A 18 21.06 18.99 -25.81
N VAL A 19 20.98 17.66 -25.94
CA VAL A 19 19.94 16.86 -25.30
C VAL A 19 20.33 16.67 -23.84
N SER A 20 19.83 17.53 -22.96
CA SER A 20 19.83 17.29 -21.51
C SER A 20 18.73 16.28 -21.17
N ALA A 21 19.05 15.00 -21.20
CA ALA A 21 18.18 13.94 -20.68
C ALA A 21 18.52 13.66 -19.21
N ALA A 22 18.06 14.54 -18.31
CA ALA A 22 18.00 14.25 -16.88
C ALA A 22 16.52 14.12 -16.49
N ALA A 23 15.90 13.02 -16.93
CA ALA A 23 14.59 12.63 -16.42
C ALA A 23 14.79 11.97 -15.05
N VAL A 24 14.47 12.73 -14.00
CA VAL A 24 14.37 12.28 -12.62
C VAL A 24 13.27 11.21 -12.55
N LEU A 25 13.65 9.94 -12.61
CA LEU A 25 12.76 8.82 -12.35
C LEU A 25 12.81 8.51 -10.85
N LEU A 26 12.03 9.26 -10.07
CA LEU A 26 11.66 8.86 -8.72
C LEU A 26 10.68 7.68 -8.84
N VAL A 27 11.22 6.48 -9.02
CA VAL A 27 10.47 5.25 -8.81
C VAL A 27 10.42 5.05 -7.31
N SER A 28 9.40 5.60 -6.65
CA SER A 28 9.04 5.17 -5.31
C SER A 28 8.45 3.77 -5.43
N ALA A 29 9.14 2.76 -4.91
CA ALA A 29 8.49 1.50 -4.57
C ALA A 29 7.44 1.83 -3.52
N ALA A 30 6.17 1.89 -3.93
CA ALA A 30 5.08 2.10 -2.98
C ALA A 30 4.94 0.82 -2.16
N HIS A 31 5.32 0.88 -0.89
CA HIS A 31 4.93 -0.14 0.09
C HIS A 31 3.41 -0.05 0.22
N ALA A 32 2.67 -1.08 -0.23
CA ALA A 32 1.21 -1.12 -0.12
C ALA A 32 0.79 -1.58 1.29
N GLY A 33 1.20 -0.83 2.32
CA GLY A 33 0.75 -1.03 3.70
C GLY A 33 -0.65 -0.47 3.94
N LEU A 34 -1.22 -0.73 5.12
CA LEU A 34 -2.59 -0.36 5.48
C LEU A 34 -2.76 1.15 5.70
N THR A 35 -1.67 1.89 5.95
CA THR A 35 -1.73 3.35 6.18
C THR A 35 -2.38 4.08 5.01
N SER A 36 -3.20 5.08 5.28
CA SER A 36 -3.97 5.84 4.26
C SER A 36 -5.04 5.04 3.52
N LYS A 37 -5.24 3.75 3.81
CA LYS A 37 -6.42 3.02 3.34
C LYS A 37 -7.63 3.43 4.15
N ALA A 38 -8.79 3.47 3.50
CA ALA A 38 -10.04 3.78 4.16
C ALA A 38 -10.87 2.51 4.32
N PHE A 39 -11.47 2.32 5.49
CA PHE A 39 -12.33 1.19 5.81
C PHE A 39 -13.71 1.66 6.27
N SER A 40 -14.72 0.81 6.05
CA SER A 40 -15.91 0.75 6.87
C SER A 40 -15.78 -0.38 7.88
N ALA A 41 -16.30 -0.17 9.09
CA ALA A 41 -16.29 -1.12 10.18
C ALA A 41 -17.72 -1.51 10.56
N HIS A 42 -17.95 -2.80 10.71
CA HIS A 42 -19.18 -3.33 11.27
C HIS A 42 -18.89 -4.62 12.04
N TYR A 43 -19.85 -5.03 12.86
CA TYR A 43 -19.77 -6.27 13.61
C TYR A 43 -20.71 -7.29 12.98
N ALA A 44 -20.26 -8.52 12.76
CA ALA A 44 -21.08 -9.56 12.15
C ALA A 44 -21.33 -10.73 13.11
N TYR A 45 -22.56 -11.23 13.11
CA TYR A 45 -23.05 -12.33 13.93
C TYR A 45 -24.46 -12.75 13.43
N PRO A 46 -24.79 -14.05 13.37
CA PRO A 46 -24.00 -15.24 13.73
C PRO A 46 -23.12 -15.78 12.59
N ASP A 47 -23.09 -15.06 11.47
CA ASP A 47 -22.33 -15.37 10.27
C ASP A 47 -21.69 -14.09 9.71
N LEU A 48 -20.84 -14.24 8.70
CA LEU A 48 -20.07 -13.15 8.08
C LEU A 48 -20.91 -12.20 7.21
N THR A 49 -22.20 -12.50 6.99
CA THR A 49 -23.10 -11.73 6.11
C THR A 49 -24.18 -10.97 6.87
N THR A 50 -24.39 -11.30 8.14
CA THR A 50 -25.40 -10.68 9.00
C THR A 50 -24.76 -9.63 9.91
N ILE A 51 -25.12 -8.36 9.71
CA ILE A 51 -24.69 -7.27 10.60
C ILE A 51 -25.40 -7.40 11.95
N TYR A 52 -24.65 -7.37 13.04
CA TYR A 52 -25.21 -7.48 14.38
C TYR A 52 -25.76 -6.14 14.87
N GLY A 53 -27.09 -6.03 14.95
CA GLY A 53 -27.76 -4.77 15.30
C GLY A 53 -27.50 -4.26 16.73
N SER A 54 -27.07 -5.12 17.64
CA SER A 54 -26.69 -4.72 19.01
C SER A 54 -25.22 -4.33 19.15
N ALA A 55 -24.49 -4.21 18.04
CA ALA A 55 -23.14 -3.71 18.00
C ALA A 55 -23.04 -2.52 17.05
N SER A 56 -22.20 -1.54 17.38
CA SER A 56 -21.98 -0.36 16.55
C SER A 56 -20.51 0.03 16.54
N ALA A 57 -19.98 0.44 15.39
CA ALA A 57 -18.65 1.00 15.24
C ALA A 57 -18.74 2.53 15.18
N THR A 58 -17.91 3.23 15.95
CA THR A 58 -17.86 4.70 15.97
C THR A 58 -16.41 5.19 15.96
N PRO A 59 -15.98 5.92 14.91
CA PRO A 59 -16.68 6.11 13.64
C PRO A 59 -16.85 4.80 12.86
N SER A 60 -17.92 4.67 12.08
CA SER A 60 -18.17 3.48 11.25
C SER A 60 -17.36 3.46 9.95
N THR A 61 -16.73 4.58 9.60
CA THR A 61 -15.75 4.67 8.52
C THR A 61 -14.56 5.50 8.98
N PHE A 62 -13.36 5.11 8.53
CA PHE A 62 -12.12 5.77 8.95
C PHE A 62 -11.03 5.60 7.88
N VAL A 63 -9.98 6.40 8.00
CA VAL A 63 -8.73 6.27 7.26
C VAL A 63 -7.67 5.83 8.27
N VAL A 64 -6.93 4.77 7.96
CA VAL A 64 -5.84 4.27 8.82
C VAL A 64 -4.78 5.36 8.98
N GLY A 65 -4.42 5.62 10.22
CA GLY A 65 -3.50 6.68 10.59
C GLY A 65 -2.93 6.48 12.00
N PRO A 66 -2.41 7.55 12.62
CA PRO A 66 -1.91 7.44 13.99
C PRO A 66 -3.05 7.28 15.00
N GLY A 67 -2.97 6.21 15.81
CA GLY A 67 -3.85 5.96 16.95
C GLY A 67 -5.17 5.29 16.57
N VAL A 68 -6.00 5.03 17.60
CA VAL A 68 -7.26 4.29 17.45
C VAL A 68 -8.18 4.92 16.40
N GLU A 69 -8.57 4.14 15.40
CA GLU A 69 -9.46 4.60 14.34
C GLU A 69 -10.94 4.41 14.64
N THR A 70 -11.32 3.37 15.38
CA THR A 70 -12.73 3.12 15.71
C THR A 70 -12.91 2.36 17.01
N HIS A 71 -14.09 2.53 17.62
CA HIS A 71 -14.54 1.78 18.78
C HIS A 71 -15.80 0.99 18.43
N PHE A 72 -15.81 -0.31 18.71
CA PHE A 72 -17.03 -1.11 18.68
C PHE A 72 -17.66 -1.13 20.07
N LYS A 73 -18.91 -0.70 20.17
CA LYS A 73 -19.73 -0.90 21.36
C LYS A 73 -20.66 -2.07 21.13
N VAL A 74 -20.45 -3.17 21.84
CA VAL A 74 -21.21 -4.42 21.72
C VAL A 74 -22.13 -4.56 22.94
N GLU A 75 -23.43 -4.60 22.67
CA GLU A 75 -24.52 -4.79 23.65
C GLU A 75 -24.53 -3.76 24.79
N GLY A 76 -23.77 -2.67 24.64
CA GLY A 76 -23.61 -1.64 25.64
C GLY A 76 -22.67 -2.00 26.80
N VAL A 77 -22.09 -3.20 26.82
CA VAL A 77 -21.30 -3.74 27.95
C VAL A 77 -19.82 -3.98 27.63
N THR A 78 -19.48 -4.11 26.35
CA THR A 78 -18.10 -4.30 25.89
C THR A 78 -17.75 -3.24 24.85
N ASP A 79 -16.67 -2.51 25.07
CA ASP A 79 -16.03 -1.61 24.12
C ASP A 79 -14.79 -2.30 23.53
N ILE A 80 -14.56 -2.12 22.22
CA ILE A 80 -13.40 -2.68 21.52
C ILE A 80 -12.75 -1.58 20.71
N SER A 81 -11.59 -1.10 21.15
CA SER A 81 -10.80 -0.16 20.35
C SER A 81 -10.06 -0.90 19.25
N ALA A 82 -10.15 -0.42 18.02
CA ALA A 82 -9.38 -0.90 16.88
C ALA A 82 -8.35 0.16 16.47
N ASP A 83 -7.08 -0.23 16.52
CA ASP A 83 -5.91 0.60 16.20
C ASP A 83 -5.10 -0.11 15.12
N PHE A 84 -5.09 0.46 13.92
CA PHE A 84 -4.34 -0.03 12.79
C PHE A 84 -2.98 0.67 12.72
N SER A 85 -1.96 -0.12 12.39
CA SER A 85 -0.70 0.42 11.87
C SER A 85 -0.58 0.11 10.38
N ASP A 86 0.57 0.43 9.79
CA ASP A 86 0.85 0.07 8.40
C ASP A 86 0.79 -1.44 8.15
N THR A 87 1.09 -2.26 9.15
CA THR A 87 1.20 -3.71 8.99
C THR A 87 0.51 -4.49 10.11
N SER A 88 -0.31 -3.85 10.95
CA SER A 88 -0.95 -4.55 12.06
C SER A 88 -2.32 -4.00 12.39
N LEU A 89 -3.10 -4.82 13.11
CA LEU A 89 -4.34 -4.46 13.77
C LEU A 89 -4.24 -4.86 15.24
N THR A 90 -4.42 -3.89 16.13
CA THR A 90 -4.56 -4.10 17.56
C THR A 90 -5.99 -3.86 17.98
N LEU A 91 -6.58 -4.85 18.65
CA LEU A 91 -7.90 -4.79 19.26
C LEU A 91 -7.74 -4.91 20.78
N VAL A 92 -8.34 -3.99 21.54
CA VAL A 92 -8.38 -4.04 23.00
C VAL A 92 -9.82 -4.04 23.46
N LEU A 93 -10.21 -5.09 24.18
CA LEU A 93 -11.55 -5.29 24.69
C LEU A 93 -11.60 -4.77 26.14
N THR A 94 -12.50 -3.83 26.40
CA THR A 94 -12.83 -3.31 27.73
C THR A 94 -14.25 -3.73 28.05
N THR A 95 -14.51 -4.36 29.18
CA THR A 95 -15.84 -4.91 29.49
C THR A 95 -16.24 -4.70 30.94
N GLN A 96 -17.53 -4.51 31.16
CA GLN A 96 -18.13 -4.42 32.49
C GLN A 96 -18.48 -5.79 33.08
N LEU A 97 -18.29 -6.86 32.30
CA LEU A 97 -18.59 -8.24 32.68
C LEU A 97 -17.35 -8.92 33.27
N GLY A 98 -17.54 -9.90 34.16
CA GLY A 98 -16.41 -10.55 34.86
C GLY A 98 -15.53 -11.42 33.96
N ALA A 99 -16.13 -12.32 33.19
CA ALA A 99 -15.43 -13.21 32.25
C ALA A 99 -16.41 -13.69 31.15
N PRO A 100 -16.89 -12.79 30.29
CA PRO A 100 -17.81 -13.15 29.21
C PRO A 100 -17.17 -14.11 28.19
N THR A 101 -18.03 -14.84 27.48
CA THR A 101 -17.66 -15.70 26.36
C THR A 101 -18.52 -15.34 25.16
N TRP A 102 -17.88 -15.16 24.01
CA TRP A 102 -18.61 -14.96 22.75
C TRP A 102 -19.34 -16.24 22.36
N ASN A 103 -20.59 -16.11 21.90
CA ASN A 103 -21.38 -17.25 21.43
C ASN A 103 -20.61 -18.05 20.37
N ASP A 104 -20.65 -19.37 20.50
CA ASP A 104 -20.03 -20.30 19.55
C ASP A 104 -20.94 -20.52 18.34
N THR A 105 -20.52 -19.97 17.21
CA THR A 105 -21.28 -19.95 15.96
C THR A 105 -20.32 -19.87 14.77
N SER A 106 -20.82 -19.70 13.55
CA SER A 106 -19.97 -19.66 12.35
C SER A 106 -19.06 -18.43 12.31
N PHE A 107 -19.56 -17.28 12.77
CA PHE A 107 -18.78 -16.05 12.90
C PHE A 107 -19.31 -15.16 14.01
N ASN A 108 -18.40 -14.60 14.81
CA ASN A 108 -18.70 -13.59 15.81
C ASN A 108 -17.50 -12.66 15.94
N GLY A 109 -17.62 -11.43 15.45
CA GLY A 109 -16.54 -10.44 15.57
C GLY A 109 -16.62 -9.26 14.61
N PRO A 110 -15.57 -8.41 14.61
CA PRO A 110 -15.49 -7.24 13.77
C PRO A 110 -15.07 -7.58 12.34
N VAL A 111 -15.59 -6.81 11.40
CA VAL A 111 -15.29 -6.85 9.98
C VAL A 111 -14.95 -5.45 9.50
N PHE A 112 -13.84 -5.35 8.77
CA PHE A 112 -13.34 -4.12 8.17
C PHE A 112 -13.33 -4.29 6.66
N ASP A 113 -14.18 -3.54 5.97
CA ASP A 113 -14.27 -3.52 4.51
C ASP A 113 -13.58 -2.28 3.96
N ARG A 114 -12.59 -2.50 3.10
CA ARG A 114 -11.86 -1.43 2.44
C ARG A 114 -12.78 -0.70 1.47
N ILE A 115 -12.90 0.61 1.65
CA ILE A 115 -13.70 1.48 0.78
C ILE A 115 -12.83 2.38 -0.13
N ALA A 116 -11.56 2.63 0.21
CA ALA A 116 -10.61 3.37 -0.64
C ALA A 116 -9.14 2.96 -0.38
N GLY A 117 -8.20 3.40 -1.24
CA GLY A 117 -6.75 3.21 -1.01
C GLY A 117 -6.09 1.98 -1.69
N GLY A 118 -6.68 1.45 -2.77
CA GLY A 118 -6.15 0.28 -3.51
C GLY A 118 -6.26 -1.04 -2.74
N PRO A 119 -6.07 -2.22 -3.37
CA PRO A 119 -6.24 -3.52 -2.71
C PRO A 119 -5.34 -3.66 -1.47
N LEU A 120 -5.72 -4.53 -0.53
CA LEU A 120 -4.94 -4.78 0.69
C LEU A 120 -3.66 -5.55 0.43
N ASP A 121 -3.64 -6.38 -0.62
CA ASP A 121 -2.53 -7.25 -1.03
C ASP A 121 -1.93 -8.11 0.11
N ILE A 122 -2.70 -8.38 1.17
CA ILE A 122 -2.28 -9.21 2.30
C ILE A 122 -2.09 -10.65 1.82
N VAL A 123 -0.92 -11.21 2.09
CA VAL A 123 -0.55 -12.61 1.77
C VAL A 123 -0.48 -13.51 3.00
N SER A 124 -0.29 -12.94 4.18
CA SER A 124 -0.28 -13.70 5.43
C SER A 124 -0.69 -12.84 6.63
N ALA A 125 -1.18 -13.51 7.66
CA ALA A 125 -1.45 -12.95 8.97
C ALA A 125 -0.78 -13.80 10.04
N THR A 126 -0.14 -13.17 11.02
CA THR A 126 0.46 -13.84 12.19
C THR A 126 -0.02 -13.17 13.47
N ILE A 127 -0.05 -13.94 14.56
CA ILE A 127 -0.52 -13.45 15.86
C ILE A 127 0.71 -13.05 16.68
N ASP A 128 0.69 -11.82 17.21
CA ASP A 128 1.74 -11.33 18.09
C ASP A 128 1.65 -12.01 19.47
N SER A 129 2.79 -12.21 20.12
CA SER A 129 2.86 -12.78 21.48
C SER A 129 2.25 -11.87 22.55
N ALA A 130 2.01 -10.59 22.26
CA ALA A 130 1.26 -9.66 23.10
C ALA A 130 -0.25 -9.92 23.11
N THR A 131 -0.77 -10.83 22.29
CA THR A 131 -2.17 -11.27 22.33
C THR A 131 -2.44 -12.01 23.63
N THR A 132 -3.46 -11.58 24.38
CA THR A 132 -3.84 -12.17 25.66
C THR A 132 -5.17 -12.93 25.62
N MET A 133 -5.89 -12.88 24.48
CA MET A 133 -7.10 -13.68 24.28
C MET A 133 -6.73 -15.16 24.13
N GLY A 134 -7.05 -15.97 25.15
CA GLY A 134 -6.82 -17.42 25.12
C GLY A 134 -7.56 -18.08 23.97
N GLY A 135 -6.86 -18.94 23.21
CA GLY A 135 -7.44 -19.65 22.05
C GLY A 135 -7.56 -18.81 20.78
N PHE A 136 -7.09 -17.56 20.77
CA PHE A 136 -6.97 -16.78 19.55
C PHE A 136 -5.74 -17.19 18.75
N ASP A 137 -5.91 -17.51 17.47
CA ASP A 137 -4.84 -17.92 16.57
C ASP A 137 -5.09 -17.42 15.14
N ALA A 138 -4.16 -17.69 14.22
CA ALA A 138 -4.24 -17.21 12.84
C ALA A 138 -5.43 -17.77 12.04
N SER A 139 -6.00 -18.92 12.44
CA SER A 139 -7.19 -19.49 11.77
C SER A 139 -8.45 -18.66 11.99
N ARG A 140 -8.43 -17.77 13.00
CA ARG A 140 -9.50 -16.84 13.34
C ARG A 140 -9.40 -15.50 12.62
N VAL A 141 -8.41 -15.35 11.75
CA VAL A 141 -8.23 -14.16 10.90
C VAL A 141 -8.55 -14.55 9.47
N SER A 142 -9.54 -13.88 8.87
CA SER A 142 -9.86 -14.00 7.46
C SER A 142 -9.55 -12.69 6.76
N PHE A 143 -8.83 -12.74 5.65
CA PHE A 143 -8.51 -11.56 4.85
C PHE A 143 -8.64 -11.85 3.36
N GLY A 144 -8.86 -10.79 2.59
CA GLY A 144 -8.93 -10.84 1.13
C GLY A 144 -8.51 -9.51 0.52
N ALA A 145 -8.83 -9.30 -0.76
CA ALA A 145 -8.45 -8.08 -1.47
C ALA A 145 -8.95 -6.79 -0.81
N ASP A 146 -10.15 -6.85 -0.19
CA ASP A 146 -10.84 -5.69 0.35
C ASP A 146 -11.40 -5.90 1.76
N ARG A 147 -11.06 -6.98 2.46
CA ARG A 147 -11.67 -7.30 3.76
C ARG A 147 -10.65 -7.86 4.74
N ILE A 148 -10.79 -7.46 6.00
CA ILE A 148 -10.19 -8.11 7.18
C ILE A 148 -11.33 -8.44 8.14
N ALA A 149 -11.41 -9.68 8.60
CA ALA A 149 -12.42 -10.14 9.54
C ALA A 149 -11.76 -10.96 10.66
N ILE A 150 -12.17 -10.67 11.90
CA ILE A 150 -11.65 -11.30 13.10
C ILE A 150 -12.77 -12.13 13.73
N ASN A 151 -12.53 -13.41 13.97
CA ASN A 151 -13.55 -14.35 14.45
C ASN A 151 -13.18 -14.96 15.81
N TRP A 152 -13.73 -14.42 16.88
CA TRP A 152 -13.50 -14.91 18.24
C TRP A 152 -14.69 -15.70 18.80
N HIS A 153 -15.53 -16.27 17.93
CA HIS A 153 -16.60 -17.17 18.37
C HIS A 153 -16.07 -18.24 19.34
N GLY A 154 -16.82 -18.48 20.42
CA GLY A 154 -16.48 -19.43 21.46
C GLY A 154 -15.32 -19.03 22.38
N LEU A 155 -14.69 -17.86 22.19
CA LEU A 155 -13.60 -17.40 23.04
C LEU A 155 -14.09 -16.56 24.22
N SER A 156 -13.47 -16.80 25.38
CA SER A 156 -13.65 -15.97 26.57
C SER A 156 -12.69 -14.80 26.59
N TYR A 157 -13.10 -13.72 27.24
CA TYR A 157 -12.28 -12.55 27.45
C TYR A 157 -12.57 -11.93 28.82
N VAL A 158 -11.66 -11.09 29.28
CA VAL A 158 -11.79 -10.25 30.47
C VAL A 158 -11.47 -8.79 30.11
N ASP A 159 -11.69 -7.88 31.04
CA ASP A 159 -11.31 -6.48 30.87
C ASP A 159 -9.81 -6.34 30.52
N GLY A 160 -9.51 -5.56 29.48
CA GLY A 160 -8.15 -5.35 28.97
C GLY A 160 -7.61 -6.47 28.07
N THR A 161 -8.44 -7.43 27.64
CA THR A 161 -8.01 -8.48 26.69
C THR A 161 -7.54 -7.85 25.39
N ARG A 162 -6.41 -8.31 24.88
CA ARG A 162 -5.75 -7.78 23.69
C ARG A 162 -5.64 -8.84 22.60
N VAL A 163 -5.92 -8.45 21.36
CA VAL A 163 -5.63 -9.21 20.14
C VAL A 163 -4.76 -8.36 19.23
N VAL A 164 -3.62 -8.89 18.81
CA VAL A 164 -2.70 -8.19 17.90
C VAL A 164 -2.37 -9.10 16.72
N VAL A 165 -2.69 -8.64 15.52
CA VAL A 165 -2.46 -9.34 14.26
C VAL A 165 -1.47 -8.55 13.42
N HIS A 166 -0.41 -9.20 12.94
CA HIS A 166 0.49 -8.65 11.95
C HIS A 166 0.16 -9.18 10.57
N PHE A 167 0.17 -8.31 9.57
CA PHE A 167 -0.08 -8.62 8.18
C PHE A 167 1.19 -8.46 7.37
N THR A 168 1.43 -9.39 6.45
CA THR A 168 2.43 -9.22 5.40
C THR A 168 1.69 -8.97 4.09
N SER A 169 2.02 -7.88 3.39
CA SER A 169 1.47 -7.59 2.07
C SER A 169 2.47 -7.93 0.96
N ALA A 170 1.97 -8.36 -0.19
CA ALA A 170 2.78 -8.51 -1.39
C ALA A 170 3.36 -7.15 -1.78
N VAL A 171 4.69 -7.08 -1.90
CA VAL A 171 5.37 -5.89 -2.39
C VAL A 171 5.46 -6.01 -3.91
N PRO A 172 4.86 -5.10 -4.70
CA PRO A 172 5.08 -5.09 -6.14
C PRO A 172 6.58 -4.93 -6.41
N GLU A 173 7.16 -5.85 -7.20
CA GLU A 173 8.57 -5.73 -7.58
C GLU A 173 8.78 -4.32 -8.15
N PRO A 174 9.75 -3.54 -7.62
CA PRO A 174 9.96 -2.20 -8.12
C PRO A 174 10.23 -2.30 -9.61
N SER A 175 9.86 -1.27 -10.37
CA SER A 175 10.07 -1.19 -11.82
C SER A 175 11.56 -1.20 -12.23
N THR A 176 12.46 -1.66 -11.35
CA THR A 176 13.83 -2.12 -11.61
C THR A 176 13.94 -2.95 -12.88
N TRP A 177 12.99 -3.83 -13.20
CA TRP A 177 13.00 -4.55 -14.49
C TRP A 177 12.76 -3.63 -15.68
N ALA A 178 11.82 -2.68 -15.56
CA ALA A 178 11.59 -1.69 -16.60
C ALA A 178 12.79 -0.74 -16.74
N LEU A 179 13.44 -0.35 -15.64
CA LEU A 179 14.66 0.45 -15.63
C LEU A 179 15.88 -0.32 -16.16
N ALA A 180 15.99 -1.61 -15.84
CA ALA A 180 17.05 -2.48 -16.37
C ALA A 180 16.86 -2.68 -17.89
N ALA A 181 15.63 -2.87 -18.35
CA ALA A 181 15.30 -2.95 -19.78
C ALA A 181 15.58 -1.62 -20.51
N LEU A 182 15.13 -0.49 -19.95
CA LEU A 182 15.38 0.85 -20.52
C LEU A 182 16.87 1.20 -20.51
N GLY A 183 17.59 0.89 -19.43
CA GLY A 183 19.04 1.07 -19.31
C GLY A 183 19.81 0.20 -20.30
N GLY A 184 19.41 -1.06 -20.47
CA GLY A 184 19.98 -1.96 -21.48
C GLY A 184 19.80 -1.46 -22.91
N LEU A 185 18.60 -0.97 -23.25
CA LEU A 185 18.31 -0.39 -24.56
C LEU A 185 19.11 0.90 -24.83
N ALA A 186 19.25 1.77 -23.82
CA ALA A 186 20.06 2.98 -23.91
C ALA A 186 21.55 2.67 -24.13
N PHE A 187 22.10 1.67 -23.41
CA PHE A 187 23.48 1.20 -23.60
C PHE A 187 23.74 0.66 -25.01
N LEU A 188 22.82 -0.16 -25.54
CA LEU A 188 22.93 -0.71 -26.89
C LEU A 188 22.85 0.37 -27.98
N GLY A 189 22.00 1.39 -27.79
CA GLY A 189 21.91 2.54 -28.69
C GLY A 189 23.18 3.38 -28.73
N ALA A 190 23.75 3.69 -27.56
CA ALA A 190 25.01 4.45 -27.45
C ALA A 190 26.19 3.71 -28.09
N HIS A 191 26.26 2.38 -27.91
CA HIS A 191 27.34 1.56 -28.43
C HIS A 191 27.34 1.43 -29.97
N ARG A 192 26.15 1.49 -30.60
CA ARG A 192 26.01 1.50 -32.06
C ARG A 192 26.37 2.86 -32.67
N SER A 193 25.99 3.96 -32.03
CA SER A 193 26.32 5.32 -32.50
C SER A 193 27.83 5.59 -32.52
N ALA A 194 28.58 5.04 -31.55
CA ALA A 194 30.04 5.20 -31.47
C ALA A 194 30.80 4.53 -32.64
N ARG A 195 30.25 3.46 -33.23
CA ARG A 195 30.90 2.73 -34.35
C ARG A 195 30.69 3.39 -35.72
N GLY A 196 29.75 4.33 -35.83
CA GLY A 196 29.40 5.00 -37.09
C GLY A 196 30.15 6.29 -37.38
N ARG A 197 31.10 6.73 -36.52
CA ARG A 197 31.84 7.98 -36.76
C ARG A 197 32.86 7.80 -37.90
N PRO A 198 32.74 8.51 -39.03
CA PRO A 198 33.71 8.43 -40.12
C PRO A 198 35.09 8.90 -39.63
N ARG A 199 36.12 8.10 -39.90
CA ARG A 199 37.51 8.52 -39.70
C ARG A 199 37.77 9.74 -40.57
N ARG A 200 38.13 10.85 -39.92
CA ARG A 200 38.54 12.09 -40.59
C ARG A 200 39.71 11.75 -41.54
N PRO A 201 39.67 12.11 -42.83
CA PRO A 201 40.79 11.86 -43.73
C PRO A 201 42.03 12.63 -43.23
N PRO A 202 43.24 12.08 -43.41
CA PRO A 202 44.46 12.76 -43.01
C PRO A 202 44.63 14.07 -43.79
N PRO A 203 45.22 15.11 -43.17
CA PRO A 203 45.47 16.39 -43.83
C PRO A 203 46.39 16.20 -45.04
N ALA A 204 45.96 16.70 -46.19
CA ALA A 204 46.80 16.73 -47.39
C ALA A 204 48.01 17.65 -47.14
N LEU A 205 49.21 17.12 -47.37
CA LEU A 205 50.44 17.90 -47.43
C LEU A 205 50.35 18.85 -48.63
N ALA A 206 50.27 20.15 -48.34
CA ALA A 206 50.50 21.19 -49.34
C ALA A 206 52.02 21.37 -49.51
N ALA A 207 52.44 21.33 -50.77
CA ALA A 207 53.81 21.54 -51.26
C ALA A 207 54.25 23.01 -51.15
#